data_AF-A0A6W0AS02-F1
#
_entry.id   AF-A0A6W0AS02-F1
#
_cell.length_a   1.000
_cell.length_b   1.000
_cell.length_c   1.000
_cell.angle_alpha   90.00
_cell.angle_beta   90.00
_cell.angle_gamma   90.00
#
_symmetry.space_group_name_H-M   'P 1'
#
loop_
_entity.id
_entity.type
_entity.pdbx_description
1 polymer ?
#
loop_
_entity_poly.entity_id
_entity_poly.type
_entity_poly.pdbx_seq_one_letter_code
_entity_poly.pdbx_strand_id
1 'polypeptide(L)'
;LHLGMIYATQEVSSISSNILKNTQNWFIAHLNNIDETKELEKYYDFKDFTHSLVNFSATNDKGFVRMKTYTNPFIVPVQIDRFLANKGM
;
A
#
# COMPACT_ATOMS: atom_id res chain seq x y z
N LEU A 1 -19.79 2.95 -17.81
CA LEU A 1 -19.65 3.83 -16.62
C LEU A 1 -18.16 3.86 -16.26
N HIS A 2 -17.56 5.03 -16.02
CA HIS A 2 -16.13 5.17 -15.71
C HIS A 2 -15.95 5.66 -14.26
N LEU A 3 -16.21 4.77 -13.30
CA LEU A 3 -16.05 5.08 -11.87
C LEU A 3 -14.80 4.40 -11.33
N GLY A 4 -13.94 5.19 -10.71
CA GLY A 4 -12.84 4.70 -9.88
C GLY A 4 -13.28 4.56 -8.44
N MET A 5 -12.70 3.60 -7.72
CA MET A 5 -12.87 3.44 -6.29
C MET A 5 -11.50 3.39 -5.61
N ILE A 6 -11.41 4.01 -4.43
CA ILE A 6 -10.21 4.01 -3.60
C ILE A 6 -10.60 3.50 -2.23
N TYR A 7 -9.81 2.56 -1.72
CA TYR A 7 -9.93 2.03 -0.37
C TYR A 7 -8.64 2.31 0.39
N ALA A 8 -8.79 2.76 1.64
CA ALA A 8 -7.67 2.96 2.56
C ALA A 8 -8.00 2.22 3.87
N THR A 9 -7.09 1.34 4.30
CA THR A 9 -7.26 0.53 5.51
C THR A 9 -5.90 0.22 6.14
N GLN A 10 -5.89 -0.10 7.43
CA GLN A 10 -4.76 -0.71 8.15
C GLN A 10 -4.97 -2.22 8.38
N GLU A 11 -6.18 -2.70 8.12
CA GLU A 11 -6.60 -4.10 8.27
C GLU A 11 -6.98 -4.62 6.89
N VAL A 12 -6.00 -5.13 6.15
CA VAL A 12 -6.18 -5.67 4.79
C VAL A 12 -7.10 -6.88 4.84
N SER A 13 -6.97 -7.71 5.88
CA SER A 13 -7.81 -8.89 6.15
C SER A 13 -9.30 -8.57 6.30
N SER A 14 -9.65 -7.34 6.66
CA SER A 14 -11.05 -6.89 6.78
C SER A 14 -11.72 -6.61 5.43
N ILE A 15 -10.94 -6.41 4.37
CA ILE A 15 -11.47 -6.10 3.03
C ILE A 15 -11.83 -7.41 2.32
N SER A 16 -13.02 -7.43 1.71
CA SER A 16 -13.46 -8.59 0.94
C SER A 16 -12.40 -8.96 -0.11
N SER A 17 -12.02 -10.24 -0.16
CA SER A 17 -11.06 -10.78 -1.13
C SER A 17 -11.45 -10.49 -2.59
N ASN A 18 -12.75 -10.36 -2.88
CA ASN A 18 -13.23 -9.97 -4.20
C ASN A 18 -12.85 -8.54 -4.56
N ILE A 19 -12.84 -7.61 -3.59
CA ILE A 19 -12.38 -6.24 -3.82
C ILE A 19 -10.87 -6.27 -4.08
N LEU A 20 -10.11 -6.93 -3.20
CA LEU A 20 -8.64 -7.02 -3.32
C LEU A 20 -8.19 -7.65 -4.63
N LYS A 21 -8.82 -8.74 -5.10
CA LYS A 21 -8.53 -9.36 -6.41
C LYS A 21 -8.80 -8.45 -7.60
N ASN A 22 -9.75 -7.52 -7.48
CA ASN A 22 -10.09 -6.56 -8.54
C ASN A 22 -9.34 -5.22 -8.41
N THR A 23 -8.56 -5.04 -7.34
CA THR A 23 -7.73 -3.84 -7.15
C THR A 23 -6.53 -3.87 -8.10
N GLN A 24 -6.47 -2.87 -8.99
CA GLN A 24 -5.41 -2.76 -9.99
C GLN A 24 -4.22 -1.90 -9.54
N ASN A 25 -4.47 -0.93 -8.66
CA ASN A 25 -3.44 -0.03 -8.14
C ASN A 25 -3.30 -0.24 -6.63
N TRP A 26 -2.09 -0.51 -6.19
CA TRP A 26 -1.76 -0.78 -4.79
C TRP A 26 -0.70 0.22 -4.31
N PHE A 27 -0.98 0.82 -3.16
CA PHE A 27 -0.08 1.72 -2.46
C PHE A 27 0.07 1.16 -1.05
N ILE A 28 1.14 0.42 -0.82
CA ILE A 28 1.34 -0.34 0.42
C ILE A 28 2.43 0.37 1.22
N ALA A 29 2.04 0.99 2.32
CA ALA A 29 2.94 1.57 3.29
C ALA A 29 3.25 0.56 4.41
N HIS A 30 3.84 1.05 5.49
CA HIS A 30 3.98 0.30 6.74
C HIS A 30 2.67 -0.35 7.18
N LEU A 31 2.77 -1.61 7.63
CA LEU A 31 1.70 -2.35 8.30
C LEU A 31 2.16 -2.78 9.69
N ASN A 32 1.26 -2.69 10.66
CA ASN A 32 1.57 -2.91 12.06
C ASN A 32 1.64 -4.40 12.47
N ASN A 33 1.18 -5.33 11.64
CA ASN A 33 1.07 -6.75 11.96
C ASN A 33 1.48 -7.64 10.79
N ILE A 34 2.21 -8.72 11.09
CA ILE A 34 2.64 -9.75 10.13
C ILE A 34 1.47 -10.53 9.52
N ASP A 35 0.34 -10.63 10.21
CA ASP A 35 -0.83 -11.33 9.66
C ASP A 35 -1.47 -10.55 8.51
N GLU A 36 -1.42 -9.21 8.56
CA GLU A 36 -1.86 -8.35 7.47
C GLU A 36 -0.91 -8.43 6.26
N THR A 37 0.40 -8.56 6.51
CA THR A 37 1.35 -8.77 5.41
C THR A 37 1.16 -10.13 4.75
N LYS A 38 0.80 -11.18 5.49
CA LYS A 38 0.46 -12.50 4.91
C LYS A 38 -0.81 -12.45 4.07
N GLU A 39 -1.78 -11.61 4.42
CA GLU A 39 -2.96 -11.41 3.58
C GLU A 39 -2.56 -10.78 2.23
N LEU A 40 -1.69 -9.77 2.24
CA LEU A 40 -1.18 -9.13 1.02
C LEU A 40 -0.44 -10.09 0.08
N GLU A 41 0.32 -11.05 0.63
CA GLU A 41 1.08 -12.03 -0.16
C GLU A 41 0.22 -12.91 -1.08
N LYS A 42 -1.11 -12.95 -0.87
CA LYS A 42 -2.03 -13.77 -1.67
C LYS A 42 -2.37 -13.20 -3.04
N TYR A 43 -1.98 -11.96 -3.34
CA TYR A 43 -2.45 -11.25 -4.53
C TYR A 43 -1.40 -11.19 -5.64
N TYR A 44 -0.46 -10.25 -5.56
CA TYR A 44 0.66 -10.15 -6.49
C TYR A 44 1.92 -10.76 -5.86
N ASP A 45 3.06 -10.65 -6.54
CA ASP A 45 4.37 -11.05 -6.01
C ASP A 45 4.88 -10.08 -4.92
N PHE A 46 4.07 -9.91 -3.88
CA PHE A 46 4.34 -8.99 -2.78
C PHE A 46 5.25 -9.59 -1.71
N LYS A 47 5.40 -10.92 -1.72
CA LYS A 47 6.19 -11.69 -0.76
C LYS A 47 7.65 -11.22 -0.66
N ASP A 48 8.19 -10.70 -1.76
CA ASP A 48 9.57 -10.22 -1.82
C ASP A 48 9.85 -8.99 -0.93
N PHE A 49 8.81 -8.22 -0.58
CA PHE A 49 8.98 -6.99 0.22
C PHE A 49 8.11 -6.93 1.47
N THR A 50 7.15 -7.82 1.67
CA THR A 50 6.21 -7.80 2.80
C THR A 50 6.90 -7.79 4.15
N HIS A 51 8.01 -8.52 4.30
CA HIS A 51 8.82 -8.48 5.53
C HIS A 51 9.37 -7.08 5.86
N SER A 52 9.72 -6.28 4.86
CA SER A 52 10.18 -4.90 5.06
C SER A 52 9.06 -3.95 5.51
N LEU A 53 7.79 -4.33 5.30
CA LEU A 53 6.64 -3.49 5.68
C LEU A 53 6.30 -3.56 7.17
N VAL A 54 6.86 -4.50 7.94
CA VAL A 54 6.60 -4.61 9.38
C VAL A 54 7.67 -3.87 10.19
N ASN A 55 8.91 -3.92 9.71
CA ASN A 55 10.07 -3.29 10.36
C ASN A 55 10.08 -1.79 10.12
N PHE A 56 9.37 -1.03 10.95
CA PHE A 56 9.24 0.41 10.81
C PHE A 56 10.16 1.21 11.72
N SER A 57 10.88 2.13 11.10
CA SER A 57 11.50 3.26 11.71
C SER A 57 10.69 4.52 11.42
N ALA A 58 10.07 5.09 12.46
CA ALA A 58 9.26 6.30 12.38
C ALA A 58 10.03 7.54 11.86
N THR A 59 11.36 7.49 11.84
CA THR A 59 12.21 8.56 11.31
C THR A 59 12.53 8.40 9.83
N ASN A 60 12.58 7.16 9.32
CA ASN A 60 13.07 6.88 7.96
C ASN A 60 11.96 6.46 7.01
N ASP A 61 10.91 5.81 7.50
CA ASP A 61 9.94 5.10 6.65
C ASP A 61 8.62 5.88 6.48
N LYS A 62 8.50 7.06 7.11
CA LYS A 62 7.33 7.92 6.91
C LYS A 62 7.27 8.38 5.45
N GLY A 63 6.19 8.03 4.76
CA GLY A 63 6.01 8.32 3.34
C GLY A 63 6.62 7.28 2.41
N PHE A 64 7.36 6.28 2.93
CA PHE A 64 7.84 5.18 2.10
C PHE A 64 6.69 4.24 1.74
N VAL A 65 6.52 3.99 0.44
CA VAL A 65 5.41 3.20 -0.11
C VAL A 65 5.94 2.26 -1.19
N ARG A 66 5.46 1.01 -1.18
CA ARG A 66 5.57 0.08 -2.29
C ARG A 66 4.36 0.27 -3.20
N MET A 67 4.62 0.83 -4.38
CA MET A 67 3.58 1.20 -5.34
C MET A 67 3.56 0.21 -6.51
N LYS A 68 2.39 -0.34 -6.79
CA LYS A 68 2.09 -1.07 -8.03
C LYS A 68 0.94 -0.36 -8.72
N THR A 69 1.15 0.06 -9.97
CA THR A 69 0.08 0.62 -10.80
C THR A 69 -0.33 -0.36 -11.88
N TYR A 70 -1.52 -0.15 -12.47
CA TYR A 70 -2.00 -0.91 -13.62
C TYR A 70 -1.02 -0.82 -14.81
N THR A 71 -0.44 0.36 -15.03
CA THR A 71 0.38 0.68 -16.19
C THR A 71 1.86 0.30 -16.06
N ASN A 72 2.33 -0.03 -14.85
CA ASN A 72 3.73 -0.40 -14.61
C ASN A 72 3.82 -1.86 -14.16
N PRO A 73 4.56 -2.74 -14.85
CA PRO A 73 4.68 -4.14 -14.44
C PRO A 73 5.42 -4.32 -13.11
N PHE A 74 6.25 -3.37 -12.68
CA PHE A 74 7.09 -3.48 -11.50
C PHE A 74 6.46 -2.86 -10.24
N ILE A 75 6.83 -3.39 -9.08
CA ILE A 75 6.59 -2.74 -7.79
C ILE A 75 7.71 -1.72 -7.57
N VAL A 76 7.35 -0.45 -7.50
CA VAL A 76 8.31 0.66 -7.36
C VAL A 76 8.28 1.18 -5.92
N PRO A 77 9.42 1.24 -5.21
CA PRO A 77 9.51 1.97 -3.96
C PRO A 77 9.44 3.47 -4.25
N VAL A 78 8.55 4.18 -3.56
CA VAL A 78 8.39 5.63 -3.69
C VAL A 78 8.39 6.28 -2.33
N GLN A 79 8.93 7.51 -2.27
CA GLN A 79 8.85 8.38 -1.12
C GLN A 79 7.77 9.42 -1.39
N ILE A 80 6.62 9.28 -0.73
CA ILE A 80 5.51 10.22 -0.84
C ILE A 80 5.83 11.47 -0.01
N ASP A 81 5.74 12.63 -0.66
CA ASP A 81 5.95 13.90 0.01
C ASP A 81 4.91 14.15 1.09
N ARG A 82 5.34 14.81 2.17
CA ARG A 82 4.42 15.25 3.21
C ARG A 82 3.44 16.25 2.60
N PHE A 83 2.15 15.95 2.71
CA PHE A 83 1.12 16.90 2.30
C PHE A 83 1.24 18.20 3.10
N LEU A 84 1.62 19.27 2.42
CA LEU A 84 1.60 20.62 2.97
C LEU A 84 0.22 21.19 2.67
N ALA A 85 -0.74 20.89 3.55
CA ALA A 85 -1.99 21.64 3.58
C ALA A 85 -1.59 23.09 3.84
N ASN A 86 -1.59 23.94 2.83
CA ASN A 86 -1.43 25.37 3.05
C ASN A 86 -2.50 25.79 4.08
N LYS A 87 -2.11 26.00 5.35
CA LYS A 87 -2.62 27.18 6.06
C LYS A 87 -2.33 28.31 5.07
N GLY A 88 -3.39 28.92 4.55
CA GLY A 88 -3.32 29.84 3.42
C GLY A 88 -2.22 30.89 3.57
N MET A 89 -1.83 31.46 2.42
CA MET A 89 -1.09 32.73 2.26
C MET A 89 -0.67 33.44 3.56
#